data_AF-A0A7M1MGG1-F1
#
_entry.id   AF-A0A7M1MGG1-F1
#
_cell.length_a   1.000
_cell.length_b   1.000
_cell.length_c   1.000
_cell.angle_alpha   90.00
_cell.angle_beta   90.00
_cell.angle_gamma   90.00
#
_symmetry.space_group_name_H-M   'P 1'
#
loop_
_entity.id
_entity.type
_entity.pdbx_description
1 polymer ?
#
loop_
_entity_poly.entity_id
_entity_poly.type
_entity_poly.pdbx_seq_one_letter_code
_entity_poly.pdbx_strand_id
1 'polypeptide(L)'
;MMSKKVIKKDFLAYEKLLYIKFANPISEDEILKKSFEELGLKDDFSYELKYFQDKSFTHVFLCKYEDILDIDYIIPEPLLFEVYFKNNTNSENLALLFKEKYIVLVEYLGCDFQNCKVIPLNVYDKIYEEKLKNTYKHIISIDDTQNLSSFDKFNSNIFYQKLLKNCDQVKINFTNKEKINHLKSFSFKILLAFVCGVLLALAYPLYLYTQKSFYENEKTKYENLIKKQDDILEQVKINQKQNQEFKKLQEENELKVDLLQKFYANTFCYKDFYDFLKVLNSHQAHIEALHVKNNDFIIELKNDYEFYEDFKKHHFVLKNKEVNNGKIILVFEKSL
;
A
#
# COMPACT_ATOMS: atom_id res chain seq x y z
N MET A 1 -10.84 -62.25 -5.90
CA MET A 1 -11.93 -61.94 -4.95
C MET A 1 -11.49 -60.73 -4.13
N MET A 2 -12.10 -59.55 -4.31
CA MET A 2 -11.88 -58.44 -3.38
C MET A 2 -12.50 -58.82 -2.04
N SER A 3 -11.69 -58.89 -0.98
CA SER A 3 -12.20 -59.07 0.38
C SER A 3 -13.19 -57.94 0.66
N LYS A 4 -14.47 -58.25 0.92
CA LYS A 4 -15.42 -57.24 1.39
C LYS A 4 -14.82 -56.58 2.63
N LYS A 5 -14.55 -55.27 2.56
CA LYS A 5 -14.11 -54.50 3.73
C LYS A 5 -15.15 -54.71 4.84
N VAL A 6 -14.73 -55.21 5.99
CA VAL A 6 -15.62 -55.33 7.15
C VAL A 6 -15.86 -53.92 7.66
N ILE A 7 -17.09 -53.42 7.47
CA ILE A 7 -17.50 -52.09 7.93
C ILE A 7 -17.75 -52.17 9.44
N LYS A 8 -17.01 -51.39 10.22
CA LYS A 8 -17.25 -51.25 11.66
C LYS A 8 -18.32 -50.20 11.91
N LYS A 9 -19.41 -50.60 12.56
CA LYS A 9 -20.52 -49.72 12.94
C LYS A 9 -20.62 -49.64 14.45
N ASP A 10 -20.88 -48.46 14.95
CA ASP A 10 -21.22 -48.22 16.35
C ASP A 10 -22.27 -47.09 16.44
N PHE A 11 -22.63 -46.74 17.65
CA PHE A 11 -23.57 -45.66 17.92
C PHE A 11 -23.04 -44.67 18.94
N LEU A 12 -23.56 -43.46 18.86
CA LEU A 12 -23.31 -42.42 19.83
C LEU A 12 -24.46 -42.38 20.82
N ALA A 13 -24.15 -42.67 22.09
CA ALA A 13 -25.13 -42.66 23.18
C ALA A 13 -25.80 -41.29 23.32
N TYR A 14 -27.05 -41.27 23.75
CA TYR A 14 -27.87 -40.05 23.88
C TYR A 14 -27.21 -38.98 24.78
N GLU A 15 -26.47 -39.39 25.80
CA GLU A 15 -25.75 -38.51 26.73
C GLU A 15 -24.71 -37.62 26.02
N LYS A 16 -24.19 -38.08 24.89
CA LYS A 16 -23.18 -37.39 24.06
C LYS A 16 -23.81 -36.63 22.90
N LEU A 17 -25.14 -36.62 22.82
CA LEU A 17 -25.91 -36.01 21.75
C LEU A 17 -26.71 -34.83 22.28
N LEU A 18 -26.68 -33.73 21.52
CA LEU A 18 -27.63 -32.64 21.65
C LEU A 18 -28.60 -32.74 20.49
N TYR A 19 -29.89 -32.86 20.81
CA TYR A 19 -30.95 -33.00 19.83
C TYR A 19 -31.87 -31.78 19.83
N ILE A 20 -32.17 -31.26 18.64
CA ILE A 20 -33.11 -30.17 18.43
C ILE A 20 -34.07 -30.55 17.31
N LYS A 21 -35.33 -30.17 17.48
CA LYS A 21 -36.38 -30.29 16.48
C LYS A 21 -36.91 -28.92 16.10
N PHE A 22 -36.74 -28.53 14.84
CA PHE A 22 -37.36 -27.31 14.31
C PHE A 22 -38.66 -27.64 13.57
N ALA A 23 -39.67 -26.79 13.77
CA ALA A 23 -40.89 -26.82 12.96
C ALA A 23 -40.58 -26.29 11.56
N ASN A 24 -41.04 -27.03 10.55
CA ASN A 24 -40.80 -26.82 9.13
C ASN A 24 -39.33 -27.06 8.68
N PRO A 25 -39.12 -27.40 7.40
CA PRO A 25 -37.81 -27.38 6.79
C PRO A 25 -37.20 -25.97 6.85
N ILE A 26 -35.98 -25.86 7.40
CA ILE A 26 -35.20 -24.61 7.46
C ILE A 26 -33.99 -24.70 6.51
N SER A 27 -33.49 -23.58 6.01
CA SER A 27 -32.33 -23.56 5.11
C SER A 27 -31.05 -24.00 5.83
N GLU A 28 -30.11 -24.63 5.12
CA GLU A 28 -28.87 -25.15 5.72
C GLU A 28 -28.07 -24.06 6.47
N ASP A 29 -28.03 -22.85 5.91
CA ASP A 29 -27.32 -21.71 6.48
C ASP A 29 -27.94 -21.24 7.81
N GLU A 30 -29.25 -21.46 8.01
CA GLU A 30 -29.95 -21.12 9.24
C GLU A 30 -29.87 -22.23 10.29
N ILE A 31 -29.74 -23.50 9.88
CA ILE A 31 -29.70 -24.65 10.79
C ILE A 31 -28.61 -24.47 11.84
N LEU A 32 -27.38 -24.15 11.43
CA LEU A 32 -26.27 -23.97 12.36
C LEU A 32 -26.59 -22.84 13.36
N LYS A 33 -26.94 -21.65 12.85
CA LYS A 33 -27.19 -20.49 13.70
C LYS A 33 -28.32 -20.74 14.71
N LYS A 34 -29.48 -21.19 14.24
CA LYS A 34 -30.65 -21.46 15.09
C LYS A 34 -30.37 -22.56 16.10
N SER A 35 -29.64 -23.61 15.71
CA SER A 35 -29.29 -24.71 16.61
C SER A 35 -28.43 -24.25 17.78
N PHE A 36 -27.44 -23.40 17.49
CA PHE A 36 -26.53 -22.89 18.49
C PHE A 36 -27.20 -21.86 19.41
N GLU A 37 -28.07 -21.01 18.85
CA GLU A 37 -28.90 -20.08 19.64
C GLU A 37 -29.84 -20.84 20.59
N GLU A 38 -30.55 -21.86 20.11
CA GLU A 38 -31.50 -22.66 20.91
C GLU A 38 -30.80 -23.44 22.05
N LEU A 39 -29.59 -23.97 21.77
CA LEU A 39 -28.80 -24.70 22.77
C LEU A 39 -27.94 -23.79 23.67
N GLY A 40 -27.92 -22.47 23.42
CA GLY A 40 -27.04 -21.54 24.12
C GLY A 40 -25.55 -21.83 23.93
N LEU A 41 -25.17 -22.49 22.82
CA LEU A 41 -23.78 -22.82 22.49
C LEU A 41 -23.08 -21.62 21.87
N LYS A 42 -21.87 -21.33 22.36
CA LYS A 42 -21.05 -20.20 21.88
C LYS A 42 -19.92 -20.63 20.94
N ASP A 43 -19.56 -21.91 20.95
CA ASP A 43 -18.42 -22.46 20.22
C ASP A 43 -18.90 -23.54 19.25
N ASP A 44 -18.98 -23.21 17.95
CA ASP A 44 -19.36 -24.14 16.87
C ASP A 44 -18.18 -24.93 16.30
N PHE A 45 -16.94 -24.68 16.72
CA PHE A 45 -15.78 -25.46 16.28
C PHE A 45 -15.65 -26.79 17.02
N SER A 46 -16.16 -26.87 18.24
CA SER A 46 -16.07 -28.08 19.06
C SER A 46 -17.09 -29.15 18.68
N TYR A 47 -18.06 -28.84 17.82
CA TYR A 47 -19.20 -29.71 17.53
C TYR A 47 -19.29 -30.12 16.07
N GLU A 48 -19.62 -31.38 15.84
CA GLU A 48 -20.11 -31.87 14.56
C GLU A 48 -21.64 -31.80 14.55
N LEU A 49 -22.17 -31.11 13.55
CA LEU A 49 -23.60 -30.99 13.32
C LEU A 49 -24.01 -31.91 12.16
N LYS A 50 -25.00 -32.76 12.40
CA LYS A 50 -25.71 -33.52 11.35
C LYS A 50 -27.20 -33.25 11.47
N TYR A 51 -27.87 -33.18 10.33
CA TYR A 51 -29.31 -33.00 10.28
C TYR A 51 -29.92 -33.80 9.15
N PHE A 52 -31.23 -34.04 9.27
CA PHE A 52 -32.07 -34.46 8.16
C PHE A 52 -33.40 -33.70 8.21
N GLN A 53 -34.08 -33.67 7.08
CA GLN A 53 -35.34 -32.97 6.91
C GLN A 53 -36.41 -33.93 6.45
N ASP A 54 -37.54 -33.90 7.13
CA ASP A 54 -38.77 -34.54 6.69
C ASP A 54 -39.76 -33.44 6.25
N LYS A 55 -40.95 -33.81 5.76
CA LYS A 55 -41.92 -32.85 5.19
C LYS A 55 -42.29 -31.70 6.13
N SER A 56 -42.27 -31.94 7.44
CA SER A 56 -42.79 -31.02 8.45
C SER A 56 -41.74 -30.56 9.45
N PHE A 57 -40.54 -31.14 9.46
CA PHE A 57 -39.57 -30.93 10.52
C PHE A 57 -38.14 -30.98 10.01
N THR A 58 -37.27 -30.23 10.68
CA THR A 58 -35.82 -30.38 10.59
C THR A 58 -35.31 -30.98 11.89
N HIS A 59 -34.64 -32.13 11.79
CA HIS A 59 -34.04 -32.82 12.93
C HIS A 59 -32.55 -32.54 12.95
N VAL A 60 -32.04 -31.99 14.05
CA VAL A 60 -30.63 -31.66 14.21
C VAL A 60 -30.05 -32.45 15.36
N PHE A 61 -28.93 -33.11 15.09
CA PHE A 61 -28.10 -33.79 16.07
C PHE A 61 -26.72 -33.14 16.08
N LEU A 62 -26.29 -32.70 17.26
CA LEU A 62 -24.95 -32.19 17.48
C LEU A 62 -24.23 -33.11 18.46
N CYS A 63 -22.96 -33.35 18.21
CA CYS A 63 -22.06 -34.00 19.16
C CYS A 63 -20.72 -33.29 19.15
N LYS A 64 -19.92 -33.46 20.20
CA LYS A 64 -18.57 -32.92 20.17
C LYS A 64 -17.66 -33.80 19.31
N TYR A 65 -16.70 -33.20 18.63
CA TYR A 65 -15.71 -33.97 17.85
C TYR A 65 -14.94 -34.98 18.71
N GLU A 66 -14.69 -34.67 19.99
CA GLU A 66 -14.01 -35.57 20.93
C GLU A 66 -14.79 -36.89 21.20
N ASP A 67 -16.10 -36.88 20.99
CA ASP A 67 -16.97 -38.04 21.21
C ASP A 67 -17.08 -38.96 19.97
N ILE A 68 -16.56 -38.53 18.82
CA ILE A 68 -16.62 -39.28 17.56
C ILE A 68 -15.41 -40.22 17.49
N LEU A 69 -15.68 -41.52 17.60
CA LEU A 69 -14.67 -42.57 17.51
C LEU A 69 -14.16 -42.77 16.07
N ASP A 70 -12.92 -43.24 15.90
CA ASP A 70 -12.35 -43.56 14.58
C ASP A 70 -12.84 -44.92 14.07
N ILE A 71 -14.10 -44.96 13.62
CA ILE A 71 -14.80 -46.12 13.06
C ILE A 71 -15.55 -45.73 11.78
N ASP A 72 -15.98 -46.72 10.98
CA ASP A 72 -16.53 -46.43 9.66
C ASP A 72 -17.92 -45.76 9.73
N TYR A 73 -18.73 -46.03 10.76
CA TYR A 73 -20.10 -45.53 10.87
C TYR A 73 -20.50 -45.31 12.34
N ILE A 74 -20.92 -44.08 12.68
CA ILE A 74 -21.48 -43.71 13.99
C ILE A 74 -22.89 -43.16 13.82
N ILE A 75 -23.84 -43.84 14.44
CA ILE A 75 -25.27 -43.52 14.36
C ILE A 75 -25.73 -42.89 15.67
N PRO A 76 -26.55 -41.83 15.66
CA PRO A 76 -27.21 -41.36 16.87
C PRO A 76 -28.04 -42.49 17.52
N GLU A 77 -27.90 -42.74 18.83
CA GLU A 77 -28.67 -43.78 19.55
C GLU A 77 -30.18 -43.74 19.25
N PRO A 78 -30.85 -42.57 19.21
CA PRO A 78 -32.27 -42.49 18.87
C PRO A 78 -32.61 -42.91 17.43
N LEU A 79 -31.67 -43.01 16.50
CA LEU A 79 -31.97 -43.49 15.14
C LEU A 79 -31.75 -44.99 14.99
N LEU A 80 -31.12 -45.66 15.95
CA LEU A 80 -30.90 -47.11 15.89
C LEU A 80 -32.21 -47.91 15.91
N PHE A 81 -33.22 -47.44 16.65
CA PHE A 81 -34.47 -48.18 16.81
C PHE A 81 -35.39 -48.10 15.58
N GLU A 82 -35.07 -47.28 14.58
CA GLU A 82 -35.74 -47.34 13.26
C GLU A 82 -35.66 -48.77 12.69
N VAL A 83 -34.53 -49.46 12.92
CA VAL A 83 -34.30 -50.85 12.51
C VAL A 83 -35.26 -51.81 13.21
N TYR A 84 -35.57 -51.56 14.48
CA TYR A 84 -36.49 -52.41 15.25
C TYR A 84 -37.92 -52.30 14.73
N PHE A 85 -38.36 -51.08 14.40
CA PHE A 85 -39.72 -50.83 13.93
C PHE A 85 -39.90 -50.97 12.40
N LYS A 86 -38.89 -51.43 11.66
CA LYS A 86 -38.87 -51.53 10.18
C LYS A 86 -40.09 -52.23 9.57
N ASN A 87 -40.68 -53.20 10.28
CA ASN A 87 -41.84 -53.96 9.81
C ASN A 87 -43.20 -53.37 10.24
N ASN A 88 -43.20 -52.37 11.13
CA ASN A 88 -44.41 -51.73 11.61
C ASN A 88 -44.65 -50.47 10.77
N THR A 89 -45.60 -50.53 9.83
CA THR A 89 -45.97 -49.36 9.02
C THR A 89 -47.10 -48.59 9.69
N ASN A 90 -47.02 -47.25 9.67
CA ASN A 90 -48.08 -46.31 10.08
C ASN A 90 -48.57 -46.40 11.54
N SER A 91 -47.81 -47.01 12.44
CA SER A 91 -48.17 -47.10 13.86
C SER A 91 -47.32 -46.12 14.68
N GLU A 92 -47.93 -45.45 15.65
CA GLU A 92 -47.16 -44.68 16.63
C GLU A 92 -46.39 -45.64 17.54
N ASN A 93 -45.07 -45.55 17.51
CA ASN A 93 -44.17 -46.44 18.22
C ASN A 93 -43.27 -45.62 19.16
N LEU A 94 -42.83 -46.25 20.25
CA LEU A 94 -42.03 -45.59 21.28
C LEU A 94 -40.91 -46.50 21.76
N ALA A 95 -39.71 -45.96 21.85
CA ALA A 95 -38.62 -46.55 22.62
C ALA A 95 -38.37 -45.72 23.88
N LEU A 96 -38.33 -46.39 25.03
CA LEU A 96 -38.01 -45.81 26.33
C LEU A 96 -36.59 -46.21 26.71
N LEU A 97 -35.66 -45.26 26.78
CA LEU A 97 -34.30 -45.51 27.24
C LEU A 97 -34.20 -45.11 28.70
N PHE A 98 -34.11 -46.08 29.59
CA PHE A 98 -33.95 -45.83 31.01
C PHE A 98 -32.47 -45.52 31.31
N LYS A 99 -32.22 -44.31 31.79
CA LYS A 99 -30.91 -43.87 32.29
C LYS A 99 -30.98 -43.69 33.80
N GLU A 100 -29.84 -43.46 34.45
CA GLU A 100 -29.77 -43.41 35.92
C GLU A 100 -30.73 -42.41 36.59
N LYS A 101 -31.01 -41.27 35.92
CA LYS A 101 -31.79 -40.16 36.50
C LYS A 101 -33.03 -39.77 35.68
N TYR A 102 -33.11 -40.23 34.44
CA TYR A 102 -34.12 -39.79 33.49
C TYR A 102 -34.44 -40.90 32.48
N ILE A 103 -35.55 -40.72 31.77
CA ILE A 103 -35.97 -41.60 30.67
C ILE A 103 -35.94 -40.77 29.39
N VAL A 104 -35.34 -41.34 28.36
CA VAL A 104 -35.41 -40.78 27.00
C VAL A 104 -36.58 -41.43 26.27
N LEU A 105 -37.52 -40.62 25.82
CA LEU A 105 -38.67 -41.01 25.00
C LEU A 105 -38.31 -40.76 23.55
N VAL A 106 -38.25 -41.83 22.77
CA VAL A 106 -37.96 -41.76 21.34
C VAL A 106 -39.19 -42.18 20.55
N GLU A 107 -39.82 -41.22 19.89
CA GLU A 107 -41.09 -41.36 19.18
C GLU A 107 -40.84 -41.68 17.70
N TYR A 108 -41.59 -42.64 17.16
CA TYR A 108 -41.58 -43.00 15.74
C TYR A 108 -42.99 -43.11 15.17
N LEU A 109 -43.12 -42.82 13.88
CA LEU A 109 -44.31 -43.13 13.09
C LEU A 109 -43.93 -44.21 12.10
N GLY A 110 -44.40 -45.43 12.34
CA GLY A 110 -43.83 -46.62 11.73
C GLY A 110 -42.36 -46.78 12.12
N CYS A 111 -41.44 -46.79 11.15
CA CYS A 111 -40.01 -46.77 11.42
C CYS A 111 -39.38 -45.38 11.33
N ASP A 112 -40.12 -44.34 10.92
CA ASP A 112 -39.57 -43.00 10.77
C ASP A 112 -39.49 -42.29 12.12
N PHE A 113 -38.27 -41.88 12.50
CA PHE A 113 -38.04 -41.07 13.69
C PHE A 113 -38.88 -39.77 13.64
N GLN A 114 -39.58 -39.48 14.74
CA GLN A 114 -40.41 -38.28 14.89
C GLN A 114 -39.87 -37.33 15.93
N ASN A 115 -39.35 -37.85 17.05
CA ASN A 115 -38.91 -37.00 18.13
C ASN A 115 -38.06 -37.74 19.17
N CYS A 116 -37.33 -36.96 19.95
CA CYS A 116 -36.68 -37.43 21.15
C CYS A 116 -36.83 -36.40 22.28
N LYS A 117 -37.25 -36.85 23.47
CA LYS A 117 -37.47 -36.00 24.64
C LYS A 117 -36.98 -36.69 25.90
N VAL A 118 -36.58 -35.91 26.89
CA VAL A 118 -36.18 -36.42 28.21
C VAL A 118 -37.26 -36.11 29.23
N ILE A 119 -37.58 -37.08 30.07
CA ILE A 119 -38.36 -36.86 31.29
C ILE A 119 -37.58 -37.34 32.51
N PRO A 120 -37.67 -36.65 33.67
CA PRO A 120 -37.13 -37.17 34.92
C PRO A 120 -37.81 -38.46 35.35
N LEU A 121 -37.06 -39.37 36.00
CA LEU A 121 -37.61 -40.66 36.47
C LEU A 121 -38.80 -40.51 37.42
N ASN A 122 -38.81 -39.47 38.26
CA ASN A 122 -39.89 -39.24 39.23
C ASN A 122 -41.24 -38.85 38.58
N VAL A 123 -41.25 -38.47 37.29
CA VAL A 123 -42.47 -38.21 36.54
C VAL A 123 -43.09 -39.51 36.02
N TYR A 124 -42.30 -40.59 35.94
CA TYR A 124 -42.76 -41.87 35.45
C TYR A 124 -43.52 -42.63 36.53
N ASP A 125 -44.85 -42.56 36.47
CA ASP A 125 -45.76 -43.30 37.33
C ASP A 125 -46.74 -44.16 36.51
N LYS A 126 -47.65 -44.86 37.20
CA LYS A 126 -48.64 -45.71 36.55
C LYS A 126 -49.59 -44.93 35.63
N ILE A 127 -49.93 -43.69 36.00
CA ILE A 127 -50.83 -42.84 35.21
C ILE A 127 -50.13 -42.45 33.90
N TYR A 128 -48.85 -42.07 33.99
CA TYR A 128 -48.04 -41.77 32.83
C TYR A 128 -47.86 -42.99 31.92
N GLU A 129 -47.63 -44.17 32.49
CA GLU A 129 -47.52 -45.40 31.72
C GLU A 129 -48.83 -45.76 30.98
N GLU A 130 -49.99 -45.61 31.63
CA GLU A 130 -51.30 -45.79 30.97
C GLU A 130 -51.50 -44.78 29.83
N LYS A 131 -51.07 -43.54 30.01
CA LYS A 131 -51.10 -42.54 28.94
C LYS A 131 -50.26 -42.98 27.75
N LEU A 132 -49.05 -43.51 27.99
CA LEU A 132 -48.21 -44.06 26.91
C LEU A 132 -48.89 -45.22 26.19
N LYS A 133 -49.48 -46.17 26.93
CA LYS A 133 -50.24 -47.31 26.37
C LYS A 133 -51.38 -46.88 25.46
N ASN A 134 -52.09 -45.81 25.84
CA ASN A 134 -53.20 -45.29 25.06
C ASN A 134 -52.76 -44.51 23.82
N THR A 135 -51.50 -44.05 23.78
CA THR A 135 -50.97 -43.24 22.68
C THR A 135 -50.25 -44.11 21.66
N TYR A 136 -49.31 -44.94 22.12
CA TYR A 136 -48.42 -45.69 21.23
C TYR A 136 -48.82 -47.17 21.18
N LYS A 137 -48.77 -47.74 19.97
CA LYS A 137 -49.14 -49.12 19.70
C LYS A 137 -48.05 -50.11 20.11
N HIS A 138 -46.79 -49.77 19.83
CA HIS A 138 -45.64 -50.61 20.16
C HIS A 138 -44.67 -49.82 21.02
N ILE A 139 -44.44 -50.31 22.24
CA ILE A 139 -43.56 -49.66 23.21
C ILE A 139 -42.51 -50.67 23.65
N ILE A 140 -41.24 -50.27 23.57
CA ILE A 140 -40.12 -51.04 24.10
C ILE A 140 -39.41 -50.23 25.18
N SER A 141 -38.82 -50.93 26.14
CA SER A 141 -37.99 -50.37 27.21
C SER A 141 -36.59 -50.94 27.12
N ILE A 142 -35.60 -50.08 27.09
CA ILE A 142 -34.18 -50.44 27.06
C ILE A 142 -33.54 -50.02 28.39
N ASP A 143 -32.74 -50.93 28.95
CA ASP A 143 -31.99 -50.74 30.20
C ASP A 143 -32.86 -50.39 31.43
N ASP A 144 -34.12 -50.83 31.42
CA ASP A 144 -35.00 -50.78 32.59
C ASP A 144 -34.56 -51.83 33.64
N THR A 145 -33.44 -51.54 34.30
CA THR A 145 -32.82 -52.42 35.30
C THR A 145 -33.61 -52.48 36.61
N GLN A 146 -34.46 -51.48 36.87
CA GLN A 146 -35.27 -51.38 38.09
C GLN A 146 -36.70 -51.92 37.92
N ASN A 147 -37.03 -52.47 36.75
CA ASN A 147 -38.37 -52.96 36.42
C ASN A 147 -39.47 -51.90 36.60
N LEU A 148 -39.17 -50.65 36.25
CA LEU A 148 -40.09 -49.53 36.37
C LEU A 148 -41.25 -49.62 35.36
N SER A 149 -40.98 -50.09 34.13
CA SER A 149 -42.00 -50.21 33.10
C SER A 149 -42.62 -51.60 33.04
N SER A 150 -43.84 -51.70 32.52
CA SER A 150 -44.46 -52.98 32.18
C SER A 150 -44.30 -53.41 30.70
N PHE A 151 -43.54 -52.65 29.90
CA PHE A 151 -43.37 -52.89 28.46
C PHE A 151 -42.30 -53.95 28.15
N ASP A 152 -42.14 -54.30 26.86
CA ASP A 152 -41.11 -55.24 26.40
C ASP A 152 -39.72 -54.72 26.73
N LYS A 153 -38.94 -55.50 27.50
CA LYS A 153 -37.65 -55.07 28.06
C LYS A 153 -36.48 -55.67 27.29
N PHE A 154 -35.50 -54.83 26.98
CA PHE A 154 -34.28 -55.24 26.31
C PHE A 154 -33.05 -54.77 27.10
N ASN A 155 -32.04 -55.64 27.17
CA ASN A 155 -30.71 -55.29 27.66
C ASN A 155 -29.87 -54.71 26.50
N SER A 156 -29.32 -53.52 26.70
CA SER A 156 -28.51 -52.79 25.71
C SER A 156 -27.42 -53.62 25.05
N ASN A 157 -26.65 -54.39 25.83
CA ASN A 157 -25.43 -55.05 25.32
C ASN A 157 -25.71 -55.98 24.13
N ILE A 158 -26.76 -56.79 24.21
CA ILE A 158 -27.12 -57.74 23.15
C ILE A 158 -28.00 -57.06 22.10
N PHE A 159 -28.92 -56.20 22.55
CA PHE A 159 -29.90 -55.59 21.68
C PHE A 159 -29.26 -54.63 20.67
N TYR A 160 -28.36 -53.74 21.12
CA TYR A 160 -27.70 -52.79 20.22
C TYR A 160 -26.82 -53.48 19.18
N GLN A 161 -26.09 -54.54 19.56
CA GLN A 161 -25.31 -55.31 18.59
C GLN A 161 -26.19 -55.93 17.49
N LYS A 162 -27.41 -56.37 17.84
CA LYS A 162 -28.37 -56.89 16.86
C LYS A 162 -28.89 -55.79 15.94
N LEU A 163 -29.21 -54.60 16.49
CA LEU A 163 -29.66 -53.45 15.70
C LEU A 163 -28.57 -52.99 14.72
N LEU A 164 -27.33 -52.81 15.19
CA LEU A 164 -26.19 -52.37 14.39
C LEU A 164 -25.91 -53.30 13.19
N LYS A 165 -26.04 -54.61 13.37
CA LYS A 165 -25.85 -55.59 12.28
C LYS A 165 -26.86 -55.43 11.15
N ASN A 166 -28.11 -55.12 11.49
CA ASN A 166 -29.23 -54.97 10.54
C ASN A 166 -29.45 -53.53 10.07
N CYS A 167 -28.55 -52.63 10.46
CA CYS A 167 -28.64 -51.22 10.18
C CYS A 167 -28.05 -50.94 8.78
N ASP A 168 -28.84 -51.11 7.73
CA ASP A 168 -28.33 -51.12 6.36
C ASP A 168 -27.80 -49.74 5.88
N GLN A 169 -28.35 -48.64 6.39
CA GLN A 169 -27.85 -47.26 6.35
C GLN A 169 -28.86 -46.37 7.09
N VAL A 170 -28.40 -45.43 7.91
CA VAL A 170 -29.26 -44.50 8.66
C VAL A 170 -29.20 -43.13 8.02
N LYS A 171 -30.25 -42.32 8.19
CA LYS A 171 -30.33 -40.96 7.63
C LYS A 171 -29.11 -40.09 7.99
N ILE A 172 -28.49 -40.33 9.16
CA ILE A 172 -27.31 -39.60 9.65
C ILE A 172 -26.16 -40.56 9.94
N ASN A 173 -24.95 -40.13 9.58
CA ASN A 173 -23.69 -40.72 10.01
C ASN A 173 -22.68 -39.63 10.43
N PHE A 174 -22.20 -39.68 11.67
CA PHE A 174 -21.19 -38.75 12.18
C PHE A 174 -19.77 -39.02 11.65
N THR A 175 -19.45 -40.23 11.23
CA THR A 175 -18.10 -40.53 10.70
C THR A 175 -17.97 -40.23 9.21
N ASN A 176 -19.05 -39.75 8.55
CA ASN A 176 -19.02 -39.47 7.13
C ASN A 176 -18.09 -38.28 6.89
N LYS A 177 -16.88 -38.57 6.39
CA LYS A 177 -15.82 -37.61 6.08
C LYS A 177 -16.19 -36.81 4.83
N GLU A 178 -17.26 -36.04 4.88
CA GLU A 178 -17.34 -34.87 4.01
C GLU A 178 -16.25 -33.90 4.47
N LYS A 179 -15.47 -33.35 3.52
CA LYS A 179 -14.48 -32.33 3.86
C LYS A 179 -15.20 -31.20 4.58
N ILE A 180 -14.81 -30.94 5.83
CA ILE A 180 -15.35 -29.85 6.64
C ILE A 180 -15.22 -28.56 5.81
N ASN A 181 -16.34 -28.05 5.31
CA ASN A 181 -16.35 -26.80 4.58
C ASN A 181 -16.40 -25.66 5.60
N HIS A 182 -15.25 -25.33 6.18
CA HIS A 182 -15.11 -24.31 7.22
C HIS A 182 -15.72 -22.95 6.83
N LEU A 183 -15.89 -22.68 5.52
CA LEU A 183 -16.58 -21.47 5.02
C LEU A 183 -18.04 -21.35 5.47
N LYS A 184 -18.71 -22.47 5.82
CA LYS A 184 -20.09 -22.46 6.34
C LYS A 184 -20.17 -22.14 7.84
N SER A 185 -19.09 -22.30 8.62
CA SER A 185 -19.09 -22.05 10.08
C SER A 185 -19.32 -20.58 10.41
N PHE A 186 -20.11 -20.33 11.45
CA PHE A 186 -20.39 -19.00 11.95
C PHE A 186 -19.15 -18.38 12.59
N SER A 187 -18.43 -19.13 13.43
CA SER A 187 -17.21 -18.61 14.06
C SER A 187 -16.09 -18.42 13.05
N PHE A 188 -16.01 -19.21 11.98
CA PHE A 188 -15.07 -18.94 10.89
C PHE A 188 -15.36 -17.61 10.19
N LYS A 189 -16.65 -17.27 9.95
CA LYS A 189 -17.04 -15.96 9.39
C LYS A 189 -16.64 -14.81 10.32
N ILE A 190 -16.81 -14.97 11.63
CA ILE A 190 -16.36 -13.99 12.63
C ILE A 190 -14.83 -13.85 12.60
N LEU A 191 -14.10 -14.96 12.58
CA LEU A 191 -12.64 -14.96 12.54
C LEU A 191 -12.11 -14.32 11.25
N LEU A 192 -12.73 -14.61 10.11
CA LEU A 192 -12.42 -13.97 8.84
C LEU A 192 -12.68 -12.45 8.89
N ALA A 193 -13.83 -12.03 9.44
CA ALA A 193 -14.15 -10.61 9.59
C ALA A 193 -13.13 -9.91 10.51
N PHE A 194 -12.71 -10.57 11.59
CA PHE A 194 -11.67 -10.07 12.49
C PHE A 194 -10.33 -9.91 11.77
N VAL A 195 -9.86 -10.94 11.04
CA VAL A 195 -8.61 -10.89 10.27
C VAL A 195 -8.66 -9.77 9.21
N CYS A 196 -9.77 -9.64 8.48
CA CYS A 196 -9.97 -8.55 7.53
C CYS A 196 -9.94 -7.18 8.23
N GLY A 197 -10.57 -7.05 9.41
CA GLY A 197 -10.54 -5.84 10.21
C GLY A 197 -9.12 -5.46 10.66
N VAL A 198 -8.34 -6.42 11.11
CA VAL A 198 -6.92 -6.22 11.49
C VAL A 198 -6.08 -5.79 10.28
N LEU A 199 -6.28 -6.43 9.12
CA LEU A 199 -5.57 -6.06 7.89
C LEU A 199 -5.88 -4.63 7.46
N LEU A 200 -7.15 -4.21 7.51
CA LEU A 200 -7.54 -2.83 7.23
C LEU A 200 -6.94 -1.83 8.23
N ALA A 201 -6.95 -2.20 9.52
CA ALA A 201 -6.37 -1.38 10.57
C ALA A 201 -4.85 -1.21 10.45
N LEU A 202 -4.15 -2.16 9.82
CA LEU A 202 -2.72 -2.07 9.52
C LEU A 202 -2.44 -1.33 8.20
N ALA A 203 -3.27 -1.52 7.18
CA ALA A 203 -3.11 -0.90 5.88
C ALA A 203 -3.22 0.63 5.92
N TYR A 204 -4.14 1.17 6.74
CA TYR A 204 -4.38 2.61 6.82
C TYR A 204 -3.19 3.41 7.42
N PRO A 205 -2.60 3.02 8.57
CA PRO A 205 -1.37 3.64 9.07
C PRO A 205 -0.20 3.50 8.09
N LEU A 206 -0.08 2.36 7.42
CA LEU A 206 0.97 2.14 6.43
C LEU A 206 0.84 3.11 5.24
N TYR A 207 -0.39 3.31 4.75
CA TYR A 207 -0.70 4.29 3.71
C TYR A 207 -0.39 5.72 4.15
N LEU A 208 -0.79 6.11 5.36
CA LEU A 208 -0.47 7.45 5.89
C LEU A 208 1.04 7.66 6.04
N TYR A 209 1.78 6.63 6.47
CA TYR A 209 3.22 6.68 6.59
C TYR A 209 3.91 6.87 5.23
N THR A 210 3.51 6.10 4.21
CA THR A 210 4.08 6.24 2.87
C THR A 210 3.75 7.59 2.23
N GLN A 211 2.52 8.08 2.43
CA GLN A 211 2.11 9.40 1.96
C GLN A 211 2.92 10.52 2.63
N LYS A 212 3.10 10.45 3.96
CA LYS A 212 3.94 11.41 4.70
C LYS A 212 5.39 11.39 4.22
N SER A 213 5.98 10.20 4.04
CA SER A 213 7.35 10.04 3.54
C SER A 213 7.50 10.63 2.13
N PHE A 214 6.52 10.45 1.26
CA PHE A 214 6.50 11.07 -0.06
C PHE A 214 6.51 12.60 0.02
N TYR A 215 5.65 13.19 0.85
CA TYR A 215 5.60 14.64 1.04
C TYR A 215 6.88 15.21 1.64
N GLU A 216 7.51 14.54 2.61
CA GLU A 216 8.79 14.97 3.18
C GLU A 216 9.90 14.97 2.12
N ASN A 217 9.95 13.94 1.26
CA ASN A 217 10.91 13.88 0.16
C ASN A 217 10.69 15.00 -0.87
N GLU A 218 9.45 15.27 -1.28
CA GLU A 218 9.14 16.39 -2.18
C GLU A 218 9.51 17.73 -1.55
N LYS A 219 9.16 17.94 -0.27
CA LYS A 219 9.50 19.16 0.46
C LYS A 219 11.01 19.40 0.44
N THR A 220 11.80 18.38 0.75
CA THR A 220 13.27 18.45 0.76
C THR A 220 13.82 18.79 -0.63
N LYS A 221 13.21 18.24 -1.70
CA LYS A 221 13.58 18.55 -3.09
C LYS A 221 13.31 20.02 -3.43
N TYR A 222 12.15 20.55 -3.04
CA TYR A 222 11.81 21.95 -3.30
C TYR A 222 12.67 22.92 -2.48
N GLU A 223 12.95 22.63 -1.21
CA GLU A 223 13.86 23.42 -0.38
C GLU A 223 15.25 23.54 -1.02
N ASN A 224 15.79 22.45 -1.56
CA ASN A 224 17.07 22.45 -2.27
C ASN A 224 17.04 23.28 -3.57
N LEU A 225 15.91 23.26 -4.31
CA LEU A 225 15.76 24.07 -5.52
C LEU A 225 15.69 25.57 -5.20
N ILE A 226 14.99 25.96 -4.15
CA ILE A 226 14.90 27.35 -3.68
C ILE A 226 16.29 27.85 -3.27
N LYS A 227 17.01 27.08 -2.45
CA LYS A 227 18.36 27.45 -2.02
C LYS A 227 19.31 27.66 -3.21
N LYS A 228 19.24 26.79 -4.22
CA LYS A 228 20.03 26.94 -5.45
C LYS A 228 19.67 28.21 -6.23
N GLN A 229 18.38 28.59 -6.27
CA GLN A 229 17.96 29.84 -6.89
C GLN A 229 18.44 31.07 -6.12
N ASP A 230 18.39 31.02 -4.79
CA ASP A 230 18.89 32.10 -3.93
C ASP A 230 20.41 32.29 -4.12
N ASP A 231 21.19 31.21 -4.16
CA ASP A 231 22.63 31.24 -4.43
C ASP A 231 22.95 31.88 -5.81
N ILE A 232 22.16 31.53 -6.84
CA ILE A 232 22.29 32.11 -8.19
C ILE A 232 21.97 33.62 -8.15
N LEU A 233 20.90 34.00 -7.45
CA LEU A 233 20.48 35.40 -7.34
C LEU A 233 21.51 36.26 -6.60
N GLU A 234 22.16 35.71 -5.58
CA GLU A 234 23.23 36.38 -4.85
C GLU A 234 24.48 36.58 -5.74
N GLN A 235 24.87 35.56 -6.51
CA GLN A 235 25.96 35.70 -7.50
C GLN A 235 25.65 36.78 -8.56
N VAL A 236 24.41 36.85 -9.07
CA VAL A 236 24.01 37.87 -10.03
C VAL A 236 24.12 39.29 -9.44
N LYS A 237 23.74 39.48 -8.16
CA LYS A 237 23.88 40.76 -7.46
C LYS A 237 25.35 41.18 -7.30
N ILE A 238 26.25 40.24 -7.00
CA ILE A 238 27.69 40.51 -6.88
C ILE A 238 28.26 40.96 -8.24
N ASN A 239 27.92 40.25 -9.31
CA ASN A 239 28.39 40.58 -10.67
C ASN A 239 27.88 41.95 -11.16
N GLN A 240 26.65 42.34 -10.80
CA GLN A 240 26.12 43.66 -11.13
C GLN A 240 26.90 44.81 -10.46
N LYS A 241 27.33 44.63 -9.20
CA LYS A 241 28.13 45.65 -8.50
C LYS A 241 29.50 45.84 -9.15
N GLN A 242 30.18 44.75 -9.52
CA GLN A 242 31.49 44.81 -10.19
C GLN A 242 31.43 45.51 -11.55
N ASN A 243 30.37 45.27 -12.33
CA ASN A 243 30.19 45.94 -13.63
C ASN A 243 29.96 47.45 -13.53
N GLN A 244 29.35 47.94 -12.44
CA GLN A 244 29.16 49.37 -12.22
C GLN A 244 30.45 50.10 -11.87
N GLU A 245 31.37 49.47 -11.12
CA GLU A 245 32.67 50.04 -10.79
C GLU A 245 33.59 50.13 -12.01
N PHE A 246 33.58 49.09 -12.86
CA PHE A 246 34.38 49.07 -14.09
C PHE A 246 34.01 50.21 -15.05
N LYS A 247 32.71 50.50 -15.19
CA LYS A 247 32.22 51.56 -16.08
C LYS A 247 32.71 52.95 -15.67
N LYS A 248 32.76 53.25 -14.37
CA LYS A 248 33.29 54.52 -13.85
C LYS A 248 34.78 54.70 -14.12
N LEU A 249 35.57 53.63 -13.94
CA LEU A 249 37.00 53.64 -14.24
C LEU A 249 37.29 53.88 -15.72
N GLN A 250 36.45 53.35 -16.61
CA GLN A 250 36.58 53.55 -18.05
C GLN A 250 36.30 55.01 -18.45
N GLU A 251 35.24 55.62 -17.91
CA GLU A 251 34.90 57.03 -18.13
C GLU A 251 36.00 57.98 -17.63
N GLU A 252 36.62 57.70 -16.47
CA GLU A 252 37.77 58.48 -15.97
C GLU A 252 39.01 58.37 -16.86
N ASN A 253 39.26 57.21 -17.46
CA ASN A 253 40.43 57.00 -18.31
C ASN A 253 40.28 57.70 -19.66
N GLU A 254 39.10 57.72 -20.26
CA GLU A 254 38.84 58.47 -21.50
C GLU A 254 39.10 59.97 -21.32
N LEU A 255 38.70 60.54 -20.18
CA LEU A 255 38.99 61.94 -19.84
C LEU A 255 40.50 62.24 -19.72
N LYS A 256 41.27 61.33 -19.11
CA LYS A 256 42.73 61.48 -18.97
C LYS A 256 43.44 61.44 -20.33
N VAL A 257 42.98 60.58 -21.24
CA VAL A 257 43.56 60.45 -22.59
C VAL A 257 43.32 61.72 -23.41
N ASP A 258 42.11 62.29 -23.38
CA ASP A 258 41.80 63.54 -24.09
C ASP A 258 42.64 64.73 -23.58
N LEU A 259 42.85 64.82 -22.26
CA LEU A 259 43.71 65.84 -21.66
C LEU A 259 45.18 65.70 -22.10
N LEU A 260 45.70 64.47 -22.15
CA LEU A 260 47.06 64.21 -22.61
C LEU A 260 47.23 64.59 -24.08
N GLN A 261 46.28 64.23 -24.94
CA GLN A 261 46.32 64.60 -26.37
C GLN A 261 46.35 66.12 -26.56
N LYS A 262 45.52 66.87 -25.81
CA LYS A 262 45.53 68.35 -25.83
C LYS A 262 46.85 68.94 -25.35
N PHE A 263 47.48 68.36 -24.33
CA PHE A 263 48.74 68.83 -23.79
C PHE A 263 49.89 68.69 -24.80
N TYR A 264 49.97 67.56 -25.51
CA TYR A 264 51.06 67.29 -26.45
C TYR A 264 50.86 67.89 -27.85
N ALA A 265 49.67 68.38 -28.19
CA ALA A 265 49.38 68.94 -29.51
C ALA A 265 50.23 70.19 -29.86
N ASN A 266 50.72 70.91 -28.86
CA ASN A 266 51.47 72.17 -29.04
C ASN A 266 52.95 72.10 -28.61
N THR A 267 53.45 70.91 -28.25
CA THR A 267 54.86 70.73 -27.89
C THR A 267 55.70 70.42 -29.11
N PHE A 268 56.64 71.33 -29.41
CA PHE A 268 57.61 71.14 -30.49
C PHE A 268 58.58 70.00 -30.16
N CYS A 269 58.78 69.05 -31.08
CA CYS A 269 59.70 67.94 -30.88
C CYS A 269 61.14 68.41 -31.09
N TYR A 270 62.02 68.25 -30.09
CA TYR A 270 63.45 68.58 -30.18
C TYR A 270 64.14 67.99 -31.42
N LYS A 271 63.66 66.84 -31.90
CA LYS A 271 64.14 66.20 -33.12
C LYS A 271 63.89 67.04 -34.37
N ASP A 272 62.72 67.64 -34.49
CA ASP A 272 62.37 68.48 -35.63
C ASP A 272 63.21 69.77 -35.62
N PHE A 273 63.54 70.32 -34.44
CA PHE A 273 64.45 71.46 -34.32
C PHE A 273 65.85 71.12 -34.83
N TYR A 274 66.35 69.97 -34.37
CA TYR A 274 67.67 69.49 -34.70
C TYR A 274 67.81 69.22 -36.20
N ASP A 275 66.82 68.55 -36.80
CA ASP A 275 66.80 68.28 -38.24
C ASP A 275 66.76 69.58 -39.05
N PHE A 276 65.99 70.58 -38.61
CA PHE A 276 65.95 71.89 -39.25
C PHE A 276 67.33 72.59 -39.22
N LEU A 277 67.98 72.63 -38.06
CA LEU A 277 69.33 73.21 -37.92
C LEU A 277 70.40 72.43 -38.68
N LYS A 278 70.25 71.10 -38.78
CA LYS A 278 71.19 70.23 -39.48
C LYS A 278 71.27 70.59 -40.97
N VAL A 279 70.13 70.84 -41.61
CA VAL A 279 70.07 71.27 -43.02
C VAL A 279 70.75 72.65 -43.17
N LEU A 280 70.48 73.59 -42.29
CA LEU A 280 71.12 74.92 -42.34
C LEU A 280 72.65 74.83 -42.22
N ASN A 281 73.11 74.00 -41.29
CA ASN A 281 74.54 73.84 -41.02
C ASN A 281 75.27 73.10 -42.16
N SER A 282 74.64 72.11 -42.81
CA SER A 282 75.26 71.40 -43.94
C SER A 282 75.54 72.32 -45.13
N HIS A 283 74.72 73.36 -45.28
CA HIS A 283 74.87 74.37 -46.33
C HIS A 283 75.67 75.61 -45.89
N GLN A 284 76.21 75.61 -44.66
CA GLN A 284 76.93 76.74 -44.06
C GLN A 284 76.15 78.06 -44.20
N ALA A 285 74.83 77.99 -44.09
CA ALA A 285 73.96 79.13 -44.29
C ALA A 285 74.16 80.14 -43.15
N HIS A 286 74.53 81.38 -43.47
CA HIS A 286 74.65 82.43 -42.47
C HIS A 286 73.27 83.00 -42.16
N ILE A 287 72.70 82.61 -41.03
CA ILE A 287 71.38 83.04 -40.55
C ILE A 287 71.55 84.25 -39.65
N GLU A 288 70.76 85.29 -39.90
CA GLU A 288 70.71 86.48 -39.05
C GLU A 288 69.69 86.34 -37.92
N ALA A 289 68.55 85.70 -38.21
CA ALA A 289 67.51 85.44 -37.22
C ALA A 289 66.78 84.13 -37.54
N LEU A 290 66.38 83.42 -36.49
CA LEU A 290 65.50 82.26 -36.54
C LEU A 290 64.35 82.47 -35.55
N HIS A 291 63.12 82.43 -36.04
CA HIS A 291 61.91 82.49 -35.25
C HIS A 291 61.08 81.24 -35.48
N VAL A 292 60.65 80.58 -34.41
CA VAL A 292 59.77 79.41 -34.47
C VAL A 292 58.45 79.75 -33.80
N LYS A 293 57.33 79.60 -34.52
CA LYS A 293 55.99 79.87 -34.00
C LYS A 293 54.97 78.96 -34.68
N ASN A 294 54.14 78.27 -33.90
CA ASN A 294 53.04 77.45 -34.41
C ASN A 294 53.44 76.49 -35.55
N ASN A 295 54.55 75.75 -35.37
CA ASN A 295 55.16 74.85 -36.37
C ASN A 295 55.76 75.51 -37.63
N ASP A 296 55.76 76.84 -37.70
CA ASP A 296 56.49 77.60 -38.72
C ASP A 296 57.90 77.96 -38.25
N PHE A 297 58.85 77.77 -39.14
CA PHE A 297 60.27 78.09 -39.03
C PHE A 297 60.59 79.24 -39.96
N ILE A 298 60.85 80.40 -39.39
CA ILE A 298 61.11 81.63 -40.12
C ILE A 298 62.59 81.96 -39.98
N ILE A 299 63.32 81.99 -41.09
CA ILE A 299 64.74 82.33 -41.12
C ILE A 299 64.99 83.58 -41.95
N GLU A 300 65.93 84.40 -41.49
CA GLU A 300 66.43 85.58 -42.20
C GLU A 300 67.87 85.34 -42.66
N LEU A 301 68.13 85.62 -43.94
CA LEU A 301 69.40 85.33 -44.61
C LEU A 301 69.87 86.55 -45.42
N LYS A 302 71.20 86.71 -45.55
CA LYS A 302 71.80 87.73 -46.45
C LYS A 302 71.89 87.29 -47.90
N ASN A 303 72.15 86.01 -48.12
CA ASN A 303 72.31 85.40 -49.44
C ASN A 303 71.31 84.27 -49.60
N ASP A 304 70.98 83.96 -50.85
CA ASP A 304 70.14 82.81 -51.19
C ASP A 304 71.00 81.54 -51.23
N TYR A 305 70.43 80.42 -50.81
CA TYR A 305 71.10 79.12 -50.75
C TYR A 305 70.17 78.04 -51.32
N GLU A 306 70.73 77.06 -52.05
CA GLU A 306 69.96 75.97 -52.67
C GLU A 306 69.77 74.78 -51.71
N PHE A 307 69.06 74.98 -50.59
CA PHE A 307 68.81 73.93 -49.58
C PHE A 307 67.34 73.47 -49.48
N TYR A 308 66.47 74.00 -50.33
CA TYR A 308 65.01 73.84 -50.21
C TYR A 308 64.54 72.38 -50.33
N GLU A 309 65.18 71.59 -51.20
CA GLU A 309 64.87 70.16 -51.36
C GLU A 309 65.34 69.32 -50.18
N ASP A 310 66.38 69.75 -49.46
CA ASP A 310 66.86 69.04 -48.28
C ASP A 310 65.93 69.25 -47.08
N PHE A 311 65.28 70.40 -46.97
CA PHE A 311 64.21 70.63 -46.00
C PHE A 311 62.99 69.72 -46.22
N LYS A 312 62.63 69.43 -47.47
CA LYS A 312 61.52 68.51 -47.77
C LYS A 312 61.76 67.08 -47.26
N LYS A 313 63.02 66.61 -47.25
CA LYS A 313 63.38 65.28 -46.70
C LYS A 313 63.04 65.16 -45.21
N HIS A 314 62.99 66.28 -44.51
CA HIS A 314 62.61 66.37 -43.10
C HIS A 314 61.18 66.89 -42.92
N HIS A 315 60.35 66.86 -43.97
CA HIS A 315 58.96 67.32 -44.00
C HIS A 315 58.77 68.81 -43.65
N PHE A 316 59.78 69.64 -43.93
CA PHE A 316 59.64 71.09 -43.90
C PHE A 316 59.33 71.60 -45.30
N VAL A 317 58.24 72.33 -45.44
CA VAL A 317 57.75 72.87 -46.71
C VAL A 317 57.90 74.38 -46.71
N LEU A 318 58.63 74.93 -47.68
CA LEU A 318 58.72 76.37 -47.86
C LEU A 318 57.35 76.93 -48.24
N LYS A 319 56.76 77.76 -47.37
CA LYS A 319 55.48 78.43 -47.59
C LYS A 319 55.63 79.75 -48.28
N ASN A 320 56.64 80.53 -47.90
CA ASN A 320 56.82 81.89 -48.39
C ASN A 320 58.30 82.27 -48.45
N LYS A 321 58.63 83.13 -49.41
CA LYS A 321 59.95 83.73 -49.58
C LYS A 321 59.79 85.20 -49.94
N GLU A 322 60.29 86.08 -49.07
CA GLU A 322 60.23 87.53 -49.25
C GLU A 322 61.64 88.11 -49.32
N VAL A 323 61.85 89.11 -50.19
CA VAL A 323 63.14 89.81 -50.31
C VAL A 323 62.90 91.29 -50.04
N ASN A 324 63.41 91.79 -48.92
CA ASN A 324 63.23 93.17 -48.47
C ASN A 324 64.57 93.76 -48.01
N ASN A 325 64.91 94.97 -48.47
CA ASN A 325 66.11 95.72 -48.07
C ASN A 325 67.41 94.90 -48.05
N GLY A 326 67.63 94.06 -49.07
CA GLY A 326 68.84 93.24 -49.20
C GLY A 326 68.90 92.01 -48.30
N LYS A 327 67.79 91.65 -47.63
CA LYS A 327 67.64 90.42 -46.85
C LYS A 327 66.56 89.50 -47.45
N ILE A 328 66.73 88.20 -47.27
CA ILE A 328 65.81 87.15 -47.70
C ILE A 328 65.18 86.50 -46.47
N ILE A 329 63.85 86.53 -46.38
CA ILE A 329 63.07 85.89 -45.31
C ILE A 329 62.42 84.64 -45.90
N LEU A 330 62.66 83.48 -45.29
CA LEU A 330 62.08 82.20 -45.68
C LEU A 330 61.20 81.67 -44.55
N VAL A 331 59.99 81.22 -44.89
CA VAL A 331 59.03 80.63 -43.95
C VAL A 331 58.83 79.16 -44.32
N PHE A 332 59.18 78.24 -43.43
CA PHE A 332 59.00 76.81 -43.58
C PHE A 332 57.95 76.28 -42.60
N GLU A 333 56.90 75.60 -43.08
CA GLU A 333 55.96 74.90 -42.21
C GLU A 333 56.36 73.43 -42.10
N LYS A 334 56.32 72.87 -40.89
CA LYS A 334 56.46 71.43 -40.66
C LYS A 334 55.13 70.72 -40.90
N SER A 335 55.06 69.86 -41.91
CA SER A 335 53.89 69.00 -42.09
C SER A 335 53.90 67.86 -41.06
N LEU A 336 52.83 67.75 -40.26
CA LEU A 336 52.61 66.69 -39.27
C LEU A 336 52.32 65.33 -39.91
#